data_AF-A0A1B6B9Y9-F1
#
_entry.id   AF-A0A1B6B9Y9-F1
#
_cell.length_a   1.000
_cell.length_b   1.000
_cell.length_c   1.000
_cell.angle_alpha   90.00
_cell.angle_beta   90.00
_cell.angle_gamma   90.00
#
_symmetry.space_group_name_H-M   'P 1'
#
loop_
_entity.id
_entity.type
_entity.pdbx_description
1 polymer ?
#
loop_
_entity_poly.entity_id
_entity_poly.type
_entity_poly.pdbx_seq_one_letter_code
_entity_poly.pdbx_strand_id
1 'polypeptide(L)'
;MEKGRVQMKSTKAQLKSRGYIEDQALDAYRSFSKEALLQLLNSKEATDRTIGAKLLEQFVDKSVLDAMLSTLLTEKKLYTKIALSESIASQGVIACEALIKHLGQIGQNQYHTLPDVPFKKKRYPLPRDIISRTLCKIGVPAYQSTSFEACALYRTY
;
A
#
# COMPACT_ATOMS: atom_id res chain seq x y z
N MET A 1 7.75 3.33 -42.10
CA MET A 1 7.28 2.40 -41.04
C MET A 1 6.89 3.22 -39.83
N GLU A 2 5.64 3.64 -39.77
CA GLU A 2 5.10 4.50 -38.71
C GLU A 2 4.91 3.64 -37.44
N LYS A 3 5.65 3.96 -36.36
CA LYS A 3 5.51 3.28 -35.07
C LYS A 3 4.11 3.59 -34.54
N GLY A 4 3.26 2.57 -34.47
CA GLY A 4 1.91 2.67 -33.92
C GLY A 4 1.93 3.35 -32.56
N ARG A 5 1.32 4.54 -32.47
CA ARG A 5 1.06 5.21 -31.18
C ARG A 5 0.23 4.26 -30.33
N VAL A 6 0.80 3.78 -29.22
CA VAL A 6 0.05 3.11 -28.17
C VAL A 6 -0.99 4.11 -27.66
N GLN A 7 -2.23 3.95 -28.09
CA GLN A 7 -3.34 4.80 -27.69
C GLN A 7 -3.57 4.59 -26.19
N MET A 8 -3.41 5.64 -25.40
CA MET A 8 -3.60 5.59 -23.95
C MET A 8 -5.05 5.18 -23.66
N LYS A 9 -5.26 3.97 -23.11
CA LYS A 9 -6.61 3.37 -22.92
C LYS A 9 -7.48 4.09 -21.89
N SER A 10 -6.97 5.11 -21.20
CA SER A 10 -7.68 5.81 -20.13
C SER A 10 -7.59 7.32 -20.32
N THR A 11 -8.69 8.03 -20.08
CA THR A 11 -8.72 9.49 -20.13
C THR A 11 -8.03 10.11 -18.90
N LYS A 12 -7.59 11.36 -19.01
CA LYS A 12 -6.99 12.09 -17.87
C LYS A 12 -7.90 12.11 -16.63
N ALA A 13 -9.21 12.26 -16.83
CA ALA A 13 -10.18 12.24 -15.73
C ALA A 13 -10.28 10.86 -15.04
N GLN A 14 -10.22 9.78 -15.82
CA GLN A 14 -10.18 8.41 -15.29
C GLN A 14 -8.88 8.12 -14.53
N LEU A 15 -7.75 8.67 -14.98
CA LEU A 15 -6.48 8.56 -14.27
C LEU A 15 -6.54 9.28 -12.92
N LYS A 16 -6.99 10.55 -12.92
CA LYS A 16 -7.16 11.33 -11.68
C LYS A 16 -8.10 10.65 -10.69
N SER A 17 -9.24 10.13 -11.14
CA SER A 17 -10.21 9.45 -10.26
C SER A 17 -9.67 8.14 -9.64
N ARG A 18 -8.59 7.59 -10.21
CA ARG A 18 -7.83 6.44 -9.68
C ARG A 18 -6.64 6.85 -8.80
N GLY A 19 -6.44 8.15 -8.57
CA GLY A 19 -5.36 8.73 -7.76
C GLY A 19 -4.08 9.03 -8.54
N TYR A 20 -4.09 8.99 -9.87
CA TYR A 20 -2.89 9.30 -10.64
C TYR A 20 -2.50 10.76 -10.49
N ILE A 21 -1.22 11.01 -10.25
CA ILE A 21 -0.61 12.32 -10.22
C ILE A 21 0.63 12.32 -11.11
N GLU A 22 0.96 13.48 -11.65
CA GLU A 22 2.27 13.74 -12.26
C GLU A 22 3.24 14.19 -11.17
N ASP A 23 4.53 13.92 -11.30
CA ASP A 23 5.50 14.19 -10.23
C ASP A 23 5.65 15.69 -9.94
N GLN A 24 5.41 16.57 -10.92
CA GLN A 24 5.39 18.02 -10.70
C GLN A 24 4.29 18.47 -9.72
N ALA A 25 3.23 17.67 -9.56
CA ALA A 25 2.16 17.98 -8.60
C ALA A 25 2.65 17.90 -7.15
N LEU A 26 3.77 17.22 -6.88
CA LEU A 26 4.34 17.12 -5.54
C LEU A 26 4.94 18.44 -5.05
N ASP A 27 5.43 19.28 -5.97
CA ASP A 27 6.20 20.47 -5.63
C ASP A 27 5.38 21.48 -4.81
N ALA A 28 4.08 21.57 -5.07
CA ALA A 28 3.15 22.41 -4.31
C ALA A 28 2.97 22.01 -2.84
N TYR A 29 3.38 20.79 -2.46
CA TYR A 29 3.16 20.21 -1.14
C TYR A 29 4.46 19.90 -0.40
N ARG A 30 5.64 20.11 -1.01
CA ARG A 30 6.94 19.78 -0.40
C ARG A 30 7.23 20.55 0.89
N SER A 31 6.67 21.74 1.04
CA SER A 31 6.82 22.57 2.24
C SER A 31 5.80 22.26 3.34
N PHE A 32 4.91 21.29 3.14
CA PHE A 32 3.89 20.95 4.12
C PHE A 32 4.53 20.25 5.32
N SER A 33 4.00 20.49 6.51
CA SER A 33 4.42 19.77 7.71
C SER A 33 4.00 18.30 7.66
N LYS A 34 4.63 17.47 8.50
CA LYS A 34 4.26 16.06 8.68
C LYS A 34 2.76 15.90 8.97
N GLU A 35 2.22 16.75 9.83
CA GLU A 35 0.81 16.73 10.24
C GLU A 35 -0.11 17.08 9.08
N ALA A 36 0.25 18.10 8.29
CA ALA A 36 -0.52 18.48 7.10
C ALA A 36 -0.51 17.36 6.05
N LEU A 37 0.63 16.68 5.86
CA LEU A 37 0.73 15.54 4.95
C LEU A 37 -0.07 14.32 5.45
N LEU A 38 -0.11 14.09 6.77
CA LEU A 38 -0.98 13.07 7.37
C LEU A 38 -2.47 13.37 7.14
N GLN A 39 -2.88 14.64 7.14
CA GLN A 39 -4.26 15.00 6.80
C GLN A 39 -4.60 14.67 5.35
N LEU A 40 -3.63 14.76 4.42
CA LEU A 40 -3.87 14.40 3.02
C LEU A 40 -4.28 12.93 2.85
N LEU A 41 -3.80 12.01 3.70
CA LEU A 41 -4.21 10.60 3.67
C LEU A 41 -5.72 10.40 3.93
N ASN A 42 -6.37 11.37 4.57
CA ASN A 42 -7.82 11.35 4.85
C ASN A 42 -8.64 12.17 3.85
N SER A 43 -8.02 12.76 2.82
CA SER A 43 -8.73 13.54 1.81
C SER A 43 -9.75 12.69 1.06
N LYS A 44 -10.85 13.31 0.64
CA LYS A 44 -11.84 12.69 -0.25
C LYS A 44 -11.21 12.42 -1.64
N GLU A 45 -10.28 13.26 -2.05
CA GLU A 45 -9.61 13.18 -3.34
C GLU A 45 -8.49 12.14 -3.33
N ALA A 46 -8.53 11.24 -4.31
CA ALA A 46 -7.55 10.16 -4.43
C ALA A 46 -6.14 10.69 -4.77
N THR A 47 -6.06 11.81 -5.48
CA THR A 47 -4.81 12.47 -5.84
C THR A 47 -4.10 13.01 -4.60
N ASP A 48 -4.84 13.65 -3.70
CA ASP A 48 -4.30 14.19 -2.45
C ASP A 48 -3.74 13.09 -1.56
N ARG A 49 -4.48 11.98 -1.40
CA ARG A 49 -3.98 10.80 -0.66
C ARG A 49 -2.71 10.23 -1.29
N THR A 50 -2.59 10.27 -2.61
CA THR A 50 -1.40 9.80 -3.33
C THR A 50 -0.21 10.73 -3.11
N ILE A 51 -0.44 12.05 -3.10
CA ILE A 51 0.58 13.05 -2.75
C ILE A 51 1.04 12.86 -1.31
N GLY A 52 0.10 12.74 -0.37
CA GLY A 52 0.38 12.48 1.04
C GLY A 52 1.24 11.23 1.21
N ALA A 53 0.85 10.11 0.59
CA ALA A 53 1.62 8.87 0.64
C ALA A 53 3.07 9.05 0.15
N LYS A 54 3.27 9.64 -1.04
CA LYS A 54 4.60 9.86 -1.61
C LYS A 54 5.48 10.78 -0.76
N LEU A 55 4.91 11.85 -0.20
CA LEU A 55 5.69 12.82 0.58
C LEU A 55 5.93 12.37 2.02
N LEU A 56 5.06 11.52 2.58
CA LEU A 56 5.25 10.96 3.92
C LEU A 56 6.41 9.96 3.98
N GLU A 57 6.85 9.42 2.84
CA GLU A 57 8.02 8.56 2.72
C GLU A 57 9.27 9.12 3.42
N GLN A 58 9.45 10.44 3.39
CA GLN A 58 10.61 11.10 4.01
C GLN A 58 10.60 11.06 5.55
N PHE A 59 9.48 10.68 6.18
CA PHE A 59 9.35 10.61 7.64
C PHE A 59 9.36 9.15 8.09
N VAL A 60 10.53 8.69 8.56
CA VAL A 60 10.68 7.38 9.21
C VAL A 60 10.22 7.48 10.66
N ASP A 61 8.90 7.43 10.85
CA ASP A 61 8.22 7.57 12.14
C ASP A 61 7.13 6.48 12.23
N LYS A 62 7.07 5.79 13.39
CA LYS A 62 6.09 4.72 13.61
C LYS A 62 4.65 5.19 13.43
N SER A 63 4.32 6.40 13.90
CA SER A 63 2.98 6.96 13.74
C SER A 63 2.63 7.21 12.26
N VAL A 64 3.61 7.58 11.45
CA VAL A 64 3.45 7.76 10.01
C VAL A 64 3.27 6.41 9.31
N LEU A 65 4.07 5.41 9.68
CA LEU A 65 3.93 4.04 9.18
C LEU A 65 2.54 3.46 9.49
N ASP A 66 2.08 3.59 10.74
CA ASP A 66 0.76 3.11 11.17
C ASP A 66 -0.38 3.83 10.41
N ALA A 67 -0.26 5.14 10.18
CA ALA A 67 -1.20 5.91 9.38
C ALA A 67 -1.22 5.47 7.91
N MET A 68 -0.05 5.25 7.29
CA MET A 68 0.02 4.74 5.92
C MET A 68 -0.53 3.32 5.80
N LEU A 69 -0.24 2.43 6.77
CA LEU A 69 -0.76 1.06 6.79
C LEU A 69 -2.28 1.04 6.93
N SER A 70 -2.85 1.76 7.91
CA SER A 70 -4.30 1.83 8.08
C SER A 70 -5.02 2.35 6.83
N THR A 71 -4.41 3.33 6.15
CA THR A 71 -4.91 3.85 4.86
C THR A 71 -4.82 2.77 3.77
N LEU A 72 -3.68 2.08 3.65
CA LEU A 72 -3.46 1.04 2.64
C LEU A 72 -4.48 -0.10 2.73
N LEU A 73 -4.85 -0.51 3.95
CA LEU A 73 -5.79 -1.61 4.19
C LEU A 73 -7.22 -1.28 3.77
N THR A 74 -7.60 0.00 3.77
CA THR A 74 -8.97 0.45 3.46
C THR A 74 -9.10 1.14 2.10
N GLU A 75 -7.98 1.54 1.50
CA GLU A 75 -7.94 2.23 0.21
C GLU A 75 -8.59 1.40 -0.91
N LYS A 76 -9.21 2.09 -1.87
CA LYS A 76 -9.86 1.49 -3.05
C LYS A 76 -9.20 1.93 -4.36
N LYS A 77 -8.45 3.03 -4.36
CA LYS A 77 -7.89 3.67 -5.55
C LYS A 77 -6.51 3.10 -5.87
N LEU A 78 -6.29 2.79 -7.15
CA LEU A 78 -5.13 2.01 -7.58
C LEU A 78 -3.81 2.73 -7.32
N TYR A 79 -3.67 3.97 -7.79
CA TYR A 79 -2.39 4.68 -7.71
C TYR A 79 -2.05 5.06 -6.27
N THR A 80 -3.06 5.34 -5.45
CA THR A 80 -2.90 5.54 -4.01
C THR A 80 -2.38 4.28 -3.32
N LYS A 81 -2.91 3.09 -3.64
CA LYS A 81 -2.37 1.81 -3.12
C LYS A 81 -0.92 1.60 -3.52
N ILE A 82 -0.57 1.89 -4.77
CA ILE A 82 0.79 1.74 -5.28
C ILE A 82 1.74 2.65 -4.49
N ALA A 83 1.41 3.94 -4.40
CA ALA A 83 2.21 4.93 -3.68
C ALA A 83 2.39 4.57 -2.20
N LEU A 84 1.30 4.19 -1.51
CA LEU A 84 1.37 3.73 -0.12
C LEU A 84 2.25 2.49 0.03
N SER A 85 2.08 1.49 -0.84
CA SER A 85 2.87 0.26 -0.78
C SER A 85 4.36 0.53 -1.02
N GLU A 86 4.69 1.47 -1.90
CA GLU A 86 6.09 1.85 -2.19
C GLU A 86 6.70 2.62 -1.03
N SER A 87 5.98 3.61 -0.51
CA SER A 87 6.43 4.45 0.61
C SER A 87 6.57 3.66 1.91
N ILE A 88 5.72 2.64 2.13
CA ILE A 88 5.87 1.72 3.25
C ILE A 88 7.07 0.80 3.02
N ALA A 89 7.23 0.25 1.81
CA ALA A 89 8.33 -0.67 1.52
C ALA A 89 9.71 0.00 1.63
N SER A 90 9.83 1.29 1.30
CA SER A 90 11.10 2.00 1.42
C SER A 90 11.54 2.23 2.88
N GLN A 91 10.65 2.06 3.87
CA GLN A 91 11.01 2.05 5.29
C GLN A 91 11.67 0.74 5.76
N GLY A 92 11.78 -0.27 4.87
CA GLY A 92 12.59 -1.47 5.11
C GLY A 92 12.14 -2.30 6.31
N VAL A 93 13.08 -2.64 7.20
CA VAL A 93 12.87 -3.58 8.32
C VAL A 93 11.77 -3.11 9.28
N ILE A 94 11.66 -1.80 9.54
CA ILE A 94 10.64 -1.24 10.42
C ILE A 94 9.23 -1.54 9.86
N ALA A 95 9.07 -1.43 8.54
CA ALA A 95 7.82 -1.80 7.89
C ALA A 95 7.57 -3.31 7.91
N CYS A 96 8.60 -4.15 7.88
CA CYS A 96 8.45 -5.60 7.94
C CYS A 96 7.70 -6.05 9.20
N GLU A 97 8.12 -5.60 10.38
CA GLU A 97 7.50 -5.99 11.66
C GLU A 97 5.99 -5.66 11.66
N ALA A 98 5.64 -4.43 11.23
CA ALA A 98 4.26 -3.99 11.15
C ALA A 98 3.45 -4.79 10.10
N LEU A 99 4.03 -5.03 8.91
CA LEU A 99 3.39 -5.78 7.84
C LEU A 99 3.16 -7.25 8.22
N ILE A 100 4.12 -7.92 8.88
CA ILE A 100 4.01 -9.31 9.33
C ILE A 100 2.84 -9.46 10.33
N LYS A 101 2.74 -8.54 11.29
CA LYS A 101 1.63 -8.50 12.25
C LYS A 101 0.27 -8.42 11.55
N HIS A 102 0.17 -7.64 10.48
CA HIS A 102 -1.06 -7.55 9.69
C HIS A 102 -1.27 -8.75 8.75
N LEU A 103 -0.19 -9.39 8.27
CA LEU A 103 -0.27 -10.57 7.42
C LEU A 103 -0.92 -11.76 8.15
N GLY A 104 -0.62 -11.92 9.42
CA GLY A 104 -1.18 -12.96 10.30
C GLY A 104 -2.66 -12.75 10.67
N GLN A 105 -3.25 -11.60 10.35
CA GLN A 105 -4.65 -11.32 10.67
C GLN A 105 -5.57 -12.02 9.67
N ILE A 106 -6.28 -13.04 10.15
CA ILE A 106 -7.29 -13.73 9.35
C ILE A 106 -8.57 -12.88 9.32
N GLY A 107 -8.86 -12.28 8.17
CA GLY A 107 -10.07 -11.48 7.99
C GLY A 107 -11.36 -12.31 7.91
N GLN A 108 -12.50 -11.63 7.85
CA GLN A 108 -13.84 -12.23 7.72
C GLN A 108 -14.16 -12.78 6.31
N ASN A 109 -13.20 -12.76 5.38
CA ASN A 109 -13.37 -13.23 4.01
C ASN A 109 -13.08 -14.74 3.86
N GLN A 110 -13.40 -15.54 4.88
CA GLN A 110 -13.21 -16.98 4.90
C GLN A 110 -14.48 -17.70 4.43
N TYR A 111 -14.32 -18.73 3.61
CA TYR A 111 -15.41 -19.66 3.31
C TYR A 111 -15.51 -20.65 4.47
N HIS A 112 -16.61 -20.58 5.23
CA HIS A 112 -16.92 -21.56 6.28
C HIS A 112 -17.73 -22.75 5.75
N THR A 113 -18.25 -22.63 4.53
CA THR A 113 -19.00 -23.65 3.80
C THR A 113 -18.62 -23.60 2.32
N LEU A 114 -18.84 -24.71 1.61
CA LEU A 114 -18.66 -24.73 0.16
C LEU A 114 -19.65 -23.76 -0.50
N PRO A 115 -19.19 -22.80 -1.33
CA PRO A 115 -20.10 -21.88 -1.99
C PRO A 115 -20.88 -22.57 -3.11
N ASP A 116 -22.19 -22.37 -3.14
CA ASP A 116 -23.08 -22.87 -4.22
C ASP A 116 -22.90 -22.12 -5.55
N VAL A 117 -22.08 -21.06 -5.56
CA VAL A 117 -21.80 -20.23 -6.73
C VAL A 117 -20.38 -20.45 -7.23
N PRO A 118 -20.16 -20.52 -8.56
CA PRO A 118 -18.83 -20.62 -9.12
C PRO A 118 -17.98 -19.44 -8.68
N PHE A 119 -16.69 -19.69 -8.47
CA PHE A 119 -15.72 -18.70 -7.99
C PHE A 119 -15.63 -17.51 -8.95
N LYS A 120 -16.36 -16.43 -8.66
CA LYS A 120 -16.30 -15.16 -9.39
C LYS A 120 -15.40 -14.21 -8.60
N LYS A 121 -14.14 -14.10 -9.00
CA LYS A 121 -13.11 -13.24 -8.38
C LYS A 121 -13.48 -11.75 -8.56
N LYS A 122 -14.41 -11.24 -7.74
CA LYS A 122 -14.89 -9.84 -7.79
C LYS A 122 -14.04 -8.87 -6.98
N ARG A 123 -13.39 -9.36 -5.91
CA ARG A 123 -12.64 -8.53 -4.96
C ARG A 123 -11.17 -8.89 -5.05
N TYR A 124 -10.40 -7.99 -5.66
CA TYR A 124 -8.95 -8.13 -5.83
C TYR A 124 -8.28 -6.76 -5.73
N PRO A 125 -7.11 -6.63 -5.09
CA PRO A 125 -6.48 -7.56 -4.14
C PRO A 125 -7.03 -7.41 -2.70
N LEU A 126 -7.02 -8.48 -1.91
CA LEU A 126 -7.37 -8.44 -0.47
C LEU A 126 -6.28 -7.69 0.34
N PRO A 127 -6.58 -7.20 1.56
CA PRO A 127 -5.56 -6.59 2.42
C PRO A 127 -4.33 -7.49 2.61
N ARG A 128 -4.53 -8.79 2.84
CA ARG A 128 -3.43 -9.78 2.90
C ARG A 128 -2.59 -9.81 1.62
N ASP A 129 -3.23 -9.82 0.44
CA ASP A 129 -2.52 -9.87 -0.84
C ASP A 129 -1.68 -8.60 -1.06
N ILE A 130 -2.19 -7.44 -0.61
CA ILE A 130 -1.47 -6.16 -0.66
C ILE A 130 -0.26 -6.22 0.28
N ILE A 131 -0.45 -6.66 1.53
CA ILE A 131 0.63 -6.81 2.52
C ILE A 131 1.73 -7.73 2.00
N SER A 132 1.37 -8.93 1.49
CA SER A 132 2.35 -9.87 0.93
C SER A 132 3.14 -9.24 -0.22
N ARG A 133 2.46 -8.51 -1.12
CA ARG A 133 3.13 -7.80 -2.23
C ARG A 133 4.07 -6.71 -1.73
N THR A 134 3.71 -5.98 -0.68
CA THR A 134 4.56 -4.95 -0.06
C THR A 134 5.79 -5.59 0.59
N LEU A 135 5.63 -6.69 1.33
CA LEU A 135 6.75 -7.45 1.90
C LEU A 135 7.73 -7.93 0.80
N CYS A 136 7.20 -8.46 -0.31
CA CYS A 136 8.04 -8.86 -1.45
C CYS A 136 8.82 -7.68 -2.06
N LYS A 137 8.27 -6.45 -2.03
CA LYS A 137 8.98 -5.25 -2.50
C LYS A 137 10.16 -4.87 -1.60
N ILE A 138 10.09 -5.15 -0.30
CA ILE A 138 11.20 -4.92 0.64
C ILE A 138 12.35 -5.90 0.36
N GLY A 139 12.04 -7.14 -0.03
CA GLY A 139 13.03 -8.14 -0.45
C GLY A 139 13.67 -8.88 0.71
N VAL A 140 14.97 -9.19 0.61
CA VAL A 140 15.73 -10.04 1.56
C VAL A 140 15.55 -9.64 3.05
N PRO A 141 15.53 -8.34 3.42
CA PRO A 141 15.30 -7.94 4.82
C PRO A 141 13.95 -8.41 5.39
N ALA A 142 12.91 -8.56 4.56
CA ALA A 142 11.62 -9.10 4.98
C ALA A 142 11.68 -10.60 5.31
N TYR A 143 12.56 -11.35 4.62
CA TYR A 143 12.78 -12.76 4.90
C TYR A 143 13.57 -12.97 6.19
N GLN A 144 14.54 -12.11 6.47
CA GLN A 144 15.36 -12.24 7.69
C GLN A 144 14.56 -11.91 8.95
N SER A 145 13.73 -10.85 8.90
CA SER A 145 12.83 -10.47 9.99
C SER A 145 11.77 -11.54 10.29
N THR A 146 11.13 -12.11 9.27
CA THR A 146 10.17 -13.23 9.44
C THR A 146 10.82 -14.50 10.00
N SER A 147 12.05 -14.81 9.58
CA SER A 147 12.78 -16.00 10.03
C SER A 147 13.21 -15.90 11.51
N PHE A 148 13.57 -14.70 11.97
CA PHE A 148 14.01 -14.49 13.35
C PHE A 148 12.87 -14.62 14.36
N GLU A 149 11.70 -14.04 14.06
CA GLU A 149 10.51 -14.19 14.93
C GLU A 149 9.97 -15.62 14.92
N ALA A 150 9.94 -16.29 13.76
CA ALA A 150 9.53 -17.68 13.67
C ALA A 150 10.46 -18.59 14.48
N CYS A 151 11.78 -18.45 14.35
CA CYS A 151 12.74 -19.22 15.14
C CYS A 151 12.70 -18.91 16.65
N ALA A 152 12.31 -17.70 17.05
CA ALA A 152 12.15 -17.35 18.47
C ALA A 152 10.94 -18.06 19.11
N LEU A 153 9.83 -18.18 18.37
CA LEU A 153 8.62 -18.88 18.83
C LEU A 153 8.77 -20.41 18.90
N TYR A 154 9.64 -21.00 18.07
CA TYR A 154 9.95 -22.44 18.11
C TYR A 154 11.08 -22.82 19.08
N ARG A 155 11.68 -21.86 19.80
CA ARG A 155 12.69 -22.13 20.85
C ARG A 155 12.09 -22.31 22.25
N THR A 156 10.78 -22.16 22.40
CA THR A 156 10.07 -22.30 23.68
C THR A 156 9.21 -23.57 23.77
N TYR A 157 9.47 -24.57 22.93
CA TYR A 157 8.88 -25.91 23.04
C TYR A 157 9.98 -26.97 23.22
#